data_AF-A0A926ZKS0-F1
#
_entry.id   AF-A0A926ZKS0-F1
#
_cell.length_a   1.000
_cell.length_b   1.000
_cell.length_c   1.000
_cell.angle_alpha   90.00
_cell.angle_beta   90.00
_cell.angle_gamma   90.00
#
_symmetry.space_group_name_H-M   'P 1'
#
loop_
_entity.id
_entity.type
_entity.pdbx_description
1 polymer ?
#
loop_
_entity_poly.entity_id
_entity_poly.type
_entity_poly.pdbx_seq_one_letter_code
_entity_poly.pdbx_strand_id
1 'polypeptide(L)'
;MLTKEPIEITQSNELPAGGTDPTRFDNKEAWYPVHYIEDLDKSKLTKFTLLGQDLVIWWDREAQNWRAFEDRCPHRLVPLSEGRIAEDGLLECPYHGWAFKGDGKCDRIPQQLPGNTAHESKRACVASLPTAERQGLLFVYPGKPENAPKVNIPIVEPMVESPDEWICLNTFRDLPYDALTVLENVLDASHVPFTHHRSVGNRANAAPVELEVVESGKQGFKGIWEEGPRKGKLGRQDTTFIAPALMWHDLTSKQFGRTLTVVYATPIRKGECRVFARFPFKFSSKLPGLFIKLTPRWYSHIGQNSVLEDDQIFLHYQERYLEAKGGSVNYAKACYLPTRADSFVSSLRKWVNEYEADPFPGESLSPPLSTEILLDRYHSHTVKCASCSKALTNIKRIRWGIGIAGAIAWLILPILALTFSNSAILLTIMSSVLTLLAGSAWLWLGKLERQLYRGRSVPLRNLPEKKRE
;
A
#
# COMPACT_ATOMS: atom_id res chain seq x y z
N MET A 1 53.71 1.10 -20.17
CA MET A 1 53.40 2.47 -19.71
C MET A 1 52.20 2.95 -20.51
N LEU A 2 51.00 2.80 -19.94
CA LEU A 2 49.77 3.43 -20.43
C LEU A 2 49.11 3.99 -19.17
N THR A 3 49.28 5.29 -18.99
CA THR A 3 48.76 6.06 -17.88
C THR A 3 47.23 6.10 -17.98
N LYS A 4 46.54 5.50 -17.00
CA LYS A 4 45.12 5.76 -16.76
C LYS A 4 44.99 7.20 -16.27
N GLU A 5 44.45 8.07 -17.10
CA GLU A 5 43.94 9.36 -16.62
C GLU A 5 42.76 9.11 -15.68
N PRO A 6 42.70 9.81 -14.53
CA PRO A 6 41.56 9.72 -13.64
C PRO A 6 40.36 10.40 -14.29
N ILE A 7 39.26 9.66 -14.41
CA ILE A 7 37.96 10.19 -14.77
C ILE A 7 37.56 11.20 -13.69
N GLU A 8 37.53 12.49 -14.05
CA GLU A 8 36.94 13.54 -13.22
C GLU A 8 35.48 13.18 -12.94
N ILE A 9 35.18 12.92 -11.67
CA ILE A 9 33.82 12.79 -11.17
C ILE A 9 33.22 14.20 -11.22
N THR A 10 32.45 14.48 -12.25
CA THR A 10 31.62 15.68 -12.34
C THR A 10 30.65 15.67 -11.16
N GLN A 11 30.68 16.72 -10.34
CA GLN A 11 29.71 16.97 -9.27
C GLN A 11 28.30 16.86 -9.85
N SER A 12 27.49 15.94 -9.33
CA SER A 12 26.17 15.64 -9.87
C SER A 12 25.23 16.82 -9.67
N ASN A 13 24.50 17.20 -10.74
CA ASN A 13 23.41 18.18 -10.75
C ASN A 13 22.16 17.63 -10.00
N GLU A 14 22.32 17.05 -8.82
CA GLU A 14 21.23 16.49 -8.02
C GLU A 14 20.43 17.58 -7.32
N LEU A 15 19.10 17.47 -7.40
CA LEU A 15 18.17 18.32 -6.67
C LEU A 15 17.64 17.56 -5.45
N PRO A 16 17.59 18.20 -4.26
CA PRO A 16 17.02 17.57 -3.07
C PRO A 16 15.50 17.38 -3.24
N ALA A 17 14.96 16.31 -2.63
CA ALA A 17 13.52 16.15 -2.53
C ALA A 17 12.92 17.32 -1.74
N GLY A 18 11.75 17.80 -2.17
CA GLY A 18 11.11 18.96 -1.57
C GLY A 18 11.64 20.31 -2.04
N GLY A 19 12.40 20.34 -3.16
CA GLY A 19 12.89 21.57 -3.79
C GLY A 19 14.14 22.17 -3.13
N THR A 20 14.71 23.23 -3.71
CA THR A 20 15.98 23.83 -3.29
C THR A 20 15.91 24.78 -2.10
N ASP A 21 14.71 25.22 -1.71
CA ASP A 21 14.52 26.11 -0.55
C ASP A 21 14.86 25.38 0.75
N PRO A 22 15.88 25.80 1.53
CA PRO A 22 16.28 25.09 2.74
C PRO A 22 15.24 25.16 3.88
N THR A 23 14.29 26.09 3.81
CA THR A 23 13.31 26.37 4.87
C THR A 23 11.95 25.74 4.64
N ARG A 24 11.72 25.15 3.46
CA ARG A 24 10.42 24.58 3.08
C ARG A 24 10.57 23.26 2.34
N PHE A 25 9.65 22.32 2.54
CA PHE A 25 9.55 21.09 1.78
C PHE A 25 8.34 21.13 0.84
N ASP A 26 8.58 21.28 -0.46
CA ASP A 26 7.51 21.19 -1.47
C ASP A 26 7.13 19.72 -1.73
N ASN A 27 5.98 19.30 -1.19
CA ASN A 27 5.46 17.95 -1.40
C ASN A 27 5.27 17.58 -2.90
N LYS A 28 5.20 18.54 -3.83
CA LYS A 28 5.12 18.20 -5.26
C LYS A 28 6.49 17.81 -5.84
N GLU A 29 7.58 18.34 -5.31
CA GLU A 29 8.94 18.12 -5.82
C GLU A 29 9.58 16.86 -5.20
N ALA A 30 8.84 15.75 -5.16
CA ALA A 30 9.27 14.46 -4.61
C ALA A 30 8.63 13.28 -5.36
N TRP A 31 9.27 12.11 -5.31
CA TRP A 31 8.74 10.87 -5.89
C TRP A 31 7.84 10.12 -4.89
N TYR A 32 6.67 9.67 -5.34
CA TYR A 32 5.74 8.88 -4.53
C TYR A 32 5.40 7.55 -5.18
N PRO A 33 5.41 6.42 -4.45
CA PRO A 33 4.90 5.17 -5.00
C PRO A 33 3.38 5.24 -5.11
N VAL A 34 2.82 4.80 -6.24
CA VAL A 34 1.37 4.83 -6.50
C VAL A 34 0.76 3.43 -6.63
N HIS A 35 1.57 2.44 -7.02
CA HIS A 35 1.16 1.04 -7.15
C HIS A 35 2.34 0.07 -6.99
N TYR A 36 2.07 -1.16 -6.57
CA TYR A 36 2.97 -2.28 -6.85
C TYR A 36 2.86 -2.67 -8.33
N ILE A 37 4.00 -2.89 -8.99
CA ILE A 37 4.04 -3.28 -10.40
C ILE A 37 3.31 -4.61 -10.63
N GLU A 38 3.42 -5.55 -9.68
CA GLU A 38 2.76 -6.86 -9.72
C GLU A 38 1.22 -6.82 -9.55
N ASP A 39 0.66 -5.65 -9.27
CA ASP A 39 -0.79 -5.43 -9.20
C ASP A 39 -1.34 -4.69 -10.43
N LEU A 40 -0.48 -4.20 -11.32
CA LEU A 40 -0.89 -3.49 -12.54
C LEU A 40 -1.10 -4.46 -13.72
N ASP A 41 -2.12 -4.17 -14.53
CA ASP A 41 -2.45 -4.93 -15.73
C ASP A 41 -2.12 -4.08 -16.97
N LYS A 42 -1.14 -4.54 -17.76
CA LYS A 42 -0.66 -3.82 -18.96
C LYS A 42 -1.74 -3.63 -20.04
N SER A 43 -2.89 -4.31 -19.92
CA SER A 43 -4.03 -4.17 -20.84
C SER A 43 -5.07 -3.16 -20.38
N LYS A 44 -4.94 -2.58 -19.19
CA LYS A 44 -5.97 -1.72 -18.57
C LYS A 44 -5.43 -0.36 -18.18
N LEU A 45 -6.34 0.60 -18.12
CA LEU A 45 -6.12 1.88 -17.46
C LEU A 45 -6.37 1.72 -15.96
N THR A 46 -5.52 2.34 -15.15
CA THR A 46 -5.62 2.30 -13.68
C THR A 46 -5.75 3.71 -13.14
N LYS A 47 -6.83 4.00 -12.41
CA LYS A 47 -7.02 5.28 -11.74
C LYS A 47 -6.26 5.32 -10.40
N PHE A 48 -5.60 6.43 -10.12
CA PHE A 48 -5.05 6.76 -8.80
C PHE A 48 -5.27 8.25 -8.52
N THR A 49 -5.16 8.68 -7.27
CA THR A 49 -5.12 10.11 -6.93
C THR A 49 -3.89 10.35 -6.06
N LEU A 50 -3.06 11.32 -6.43
CA LEU A 50 -1.84 11.70 -5.71
C LEU A 50 -1.92 13.18 -5.37
N LEU A 51 -1.80 13.54 -4.09
CA LEU A 51 -1.85 14.94 -3.63
C LEU A 51 -3.08 15.70 -4.18
N GLY A 52 -4.24 15.05 -4.18
CA GLY A 52 -5.50 15.60 -4.68
C GLY A 52 -5.66 15.60 -6.21
N GLN A 53 -4.60 15.27 -6.98
CA GLN A 53 -4.64 15.18 -8.43
C GLN A 53 -5.04 13.77 -8.89
N ASP A 54 -6.12 13.67 -9.67
CA ASP A 54 -6.52 12.40 -10.30
C ASP A 54 -5.57 12.07 -11.46
N LEU A 55 -5.12 10.81 -11.49
CA LEU A 55 -4.16 10.27 -12.45
C LEU A 55 -4.73 9.05 -13.16
N VAL A 56 -4.38 8.91 -14.45
CA VAL A 56 -4.53 7.66 -15.21
C VAL A 56 -3.16 7.05 -15.47
N ILE A 57 -2.98 5.81 -15.01
CA ILE A 57 -1.77 5.01 -15.20
C ILE A 57 -2.04 3.95 -16.27
N TRP A 58 -1.11 3.80 -17.21
CA TRP A 58 -1.26 2.85 -18.31
C TRP A 58 0.09 2.40 -18.88
N TRP A 59 0.08 1.26 -19.58
CA TRP A 59 1.29 0.70 -20.19
C TRP A 59 1.46 1.20 -21.63
N ASP A 60 2.49 2.01 -21.86
CA ASP A 60 2.89 2.44 -23.19
C ASP A 60 3.69 1.32 -23.87
N ARG A 61 3.07 0.70 -24.87
CA ARG A 61 3.65 -0.43 -25.62
C ARG A 61 4.81 -0.02 -26.51
N GLU A 62 4.83 1.21 -27.00
CA GLU A 62 5.91 1.69 -27.85
C GLU A 62 7.16 1.94 -27.01
N ALA A 63 7.01 2.67 -25.90
CA ALA A 63 8.11 2.99 -25.01
C ALA A 63 8.47 1.85 -24.04
N GLN A 64 7.67 0.79 -23.97
CA GLN A 64 7.80 -0.32 -23.01
C GLN A 64 7.93 0.18 -21.55
N ASN A 65 7.10 1.15 -21.17
CA ASN A 65 7.15 1.78 -19.84
C ASN A 65 5.75 2.14 -19.35
N TRP A 66 5.56 2.17 -18.03
CA TRP A 66 4.36 2.76 -17.43
C TRP A 66 4.35 4.27 -17.62
N ARG A 67 3.18 4.83 -17.97
CA ARG A 67 2.94 6.27 -18.09
C ARG A 67 1.86 6.69 -17.11
N ALA A 68 1.92 7.94 -16.65
CA ALA A 68 0.90 8.56 -15.82
C ALA A 68 0.51 9.91 -16.42
N PHE A 69 -0.77 10.13 -16.65
CA PHE A 69 -1.31 11.43 -17.07
C PHE A 69 -2.22 12.00 -15.99
N GLU A 70 -2.44 13.33 -16.02
CA GLU A 70 -3.64 13.89 -15.39
C GLU A 70 -4.88 13.19 -15.98
N ASP A 71 -5.79 12.74 -15.13
CA ASP A 71 -6.97 11.97 -15.52
C ASP A 71 -8.08 12.87 -16.08
N ARG A 72 -7.74 13.65 -17.11
CA ARG A 72 -8.62 14.66 -17.68
C ARG A 72 -8.33 14.88 -19.15
N CYS A 73 -9.29 14.53 -20.01
CA CYS A 73 -9.18 14.79 -21.44
C CYS A 73 -9.23 16.31 -21.70
N PRO A 74 -8.25 16.91 -22.43
CA PRO A 74 -8.22 18.35 -22.68
C PRO A 74 -9.39 18.85 -23.55
N HIS A 75 -10.10 17.95 -24.23
CA HIS A 75 -11.27 18.31 -25.05
C HIS A 75 -12.47 18.76 -24.21
N ARG A 76 -12.94 17.90 -23.28
CA ARG A 76 -14.16 18.15 -22.46
C ARG A 76 -14.06 17.65 -21.02
N LEU A 77 -12.84 17.51 -20.51
CA LEU A 77 -12.51 17.25 -19.11
C LEU A 77 -13.08 15.94 -18.52
N VAL A 78 -13.50 14.99 -19.36
CA VAL A 78 -13.90 13.65 -18.92
C VAL A 78 -12.68 12.85 -18.45
N PRO A 79 -12.84 11.92 -17.50
CA PRO A 79 -11.76 11.05 -17.04
C PRO A 79 -11.26 10.17 -18.18
N LEU A 80 -9.93 10.14 -18.36
CA LEU A 80 -9.25 9.31 -19.32
C LEU A 80 -9.17 7.85 -18.85
N SER A 81 -9.19 7.63 -17.54
CA SER A 81 -9.19 6.30 -16.89
C SER A 81 -10.42 5.44 -17.22
N GLU A 82 -11.52 6.07 -17.64
CA GLU A 82 -12.72 5.39 -18.17
C GLU A 82 -12.57 4.98 -19.65
N GLY A 83 -11.42 5.29 -20.26
CA GLY A 83 -11.08 4.98 -21.65
C GLY A 83 -10.54 3.58 -21.86
N ARG A 84 -9.72 3.44 -22.90
CA ARG A 84 -9.02 2.19 -23.22
C ARG A 84 -7.63 2.44 -23.77
N ILE A 85 -6.83 1.38 -23.77
CA ILE A 85 -5.64 1.29 -24.63
C ILE A 85 -6.13 0.78 -26.00
N ALA A 86 -6.02 1.60 -27.03
CA ALA A 86 -6.42 1.24 -28.39
C ALA A 86 -5.54 0.13 -28.97
N GLU A 87 -5.97 -0.46 -30.10
CA GLU A 87 -5.28 -1.60 -30.72
C GLU A 87 -3.84 -1.27 -31.13
N ASP A 88 -3.61 -0.03 -31.56
CA ASP A 88 -2.30 0.55 -31.88
C ASP A 88 -1.48 0.97 -30.65
N GLY A 89 -2.03 0.78 -29.44
CA GLY A 89 -1.33 1.01 -28.19
C GLY A 89 -1.45 2.42 -27.61
N LEU A 90 -2.22 3.32 -28.22
CA LEU A 90 -2.43 4.68 -27.68
C LEU A 90 -3.49 4.70 -26.58
N LEU A 91 -3.41 5.67 -25.66
CA LEU A 91 -4.52 5.92 -24.72
C LEU A 91 -5.64 6.64 -25.47
N GLU A 92 -6.83 6.05 -25.53
CA GLU A 92 -7.99 6.60 -26.22
C GLU A 92 -9.06 7.06 -25.22
N CYS A 93 -9.47 8.32 -25.33
CA CYS A 93 -10.53 8.92 -24.53
C CYS A 93 -11.89 8.28 -24.87
N PRO A 94 -12.69 7.88 -23.86
CA PRO A 94 -13.95 7.15 -24.09
C PRO A 94 -15.03 8.01 -24.74
N TYR A 95 -14.89 9.34 -24.73
CA TYR A 95 -15.98 10.22 -25.15
C TYR A 95 -15.97 10.50 -26.66
N HIS A 96 -14.83 10.90 -27.23
CA HIS A 96 -14.76 11.29 -28.65
C HIS A 96 -13.61 10.60 -29.41
N GLY A 97 -12.94 9.62 -28.79
CA GLY A 97 -11.88 8.85 -29.43
C GLY A 97 -10.58 9.62 -29.69
N TRP A 98 -10.37 10.76 -29.00
CA TRP A 98 -9.07 11.44 -29.03
C TRP A 98 -8.02 10.51 -28.42
N ALA A 99 -6.91 10.30 -29.13
CA ALA A 99 -5.86 9.39 -28.72
C ALA A 99 -4.56 10.13 -28.40
N PHE A 100 -3.84 9.64 -27.40
CA PHE A 100 -2.65 10.29 -26.85
C PHE A 100 -1.46 9.32 -26.80
N LYS A 101 -0.28 9.84 -27.18
CA LYS A 101 1.01 9.15 -27.02
C LYS A 101 1.48 9.20 -25.58
N GLY A 102 2.45 8.37 -25.21
CA GLY A 102 3.03 8.31 -23.87
C GLY A 102 3.66 9.61 -23.34
N ASP A 103 4.02 10.55 -24.22
CA ASP A 103 4.50 11.89 -23.85
C ASP A 103 3.37 12.91 -23.65
N GLY A 104 2.11 12.49 -23.79
CA GLY A 104 0.91 13.31 -23.63
C GLY A 104 0.48 14.04 -24.91
N LYS A 105 1.24 13.94 -26.03
CA LYS A 105 0.82 14.55 -27.29
C LYS A 105 -0.44 13.90 -27.82
N CYS A 106 -1.35 14.72 -28.33
CA CYS A 106 -2.49 14.22 -29.10
C CYS A 106 -1.98 13.66 -30.43
N ASP A 107 -2.25 12.38 -30.65
CA ASP A 107 -1.92 11.70 -31.91
C ASP A 107 -3.01 11.95 -32.95
N ARG A 108 -4.27 11.77 -32.56
CA ARG A 108 -5.40 11.91 -33.47
C ARG A 108 -6.65 12.47 -32.80
N ILE A 109 -7.39 13.23 -33.61
CA ILE A 109 -8.72 13.75 -33.35
C ILE A 109 -9.63 13.18 -34.45
N PRO A 110 -10.47 12.17 -34.18
CA PRO A 110 -11.23 11.50 -35.24
C PRO A 110 -12.19 12.43 -36.00
N GLN A 111 -12.66 13.50 -35.36
CA GLN A 111 -13.58 14.48 -35.95
C GLN A 111 -12.87 15.56 -36.77
N GLN A 112 -11.54 15.54 -36.82
CA GLN A 112 -10.75 16.50 -37.59
C GLN A 112 -10.76 16.13 -39.07
N LEU A 113 -11.03 17.11 -39.95
CA LEU A 113 -10.93 16.90 -41.39
C LEU A 113 -9.48 16.57 -41.81
N PRO A 114 -9.28 15.74 -42.85
CA PRO A 114 -7.97 15.52 -43.44
C PRO A 114 -7.27 16.83 -43.82
N GLY A 115 -5.98 16.95 -43.52
CA GLY A 115 -5.17 18.14 -43.80
C GLY A 115 -5.16 19.20 -42.70
N ASN A 116 -6.04 19.12 -41.70
CA ASN A 116 -5.99 20.01 -40.53
C ASN A 116 -4.95 19.54 -39.50
N THR A 117 -4.53 20.43 -38.61
CA THR A 117 -3.43 20.20 -37.64
C THR A 117 -3.83 20.52 -36.19
N ALA A 118 -5.12 20.44 -35.84
CA ALA A 118 -5.60 20.75 -34.49
C ALA A 118 -4.96 19.85 -33.41
N HIS A 119 -4.66 18.59 -33.73
CA HIS A 119 -3.95 17.64 -32.87
C HIS A 119 -2.51 18.09 -32.52
N GLU A 120 -1.88 18.92 -33.35
CA GLU A 120 -0.54 19.48 -33.09
C GLU A 120 -0.55 20.63 -32.07
N SER A 121 -1.73 21.17 -31.73
CA SER A 121 -1.86 22.23 -30.75
C SER A 121 -1.46 21.75 -29.35
N LYS A 122 -0.70 22.56 -28.62
CA LYS A 122 -0.42 22.30 -27.19
C LYS A 122 -1.70 22.17 -26.35
N ARG A 123 -2.80 22.79 -26.77
CA ARG A 123 -4.12 22.67 -26.11
C ARG A 123 -4.78 21.30 -26.33
N ALA A 124 -4.29 20.53 -27.30
CA ALA A 124 -4.74 19.17 -27.54
C ALA A 124 -3.98 18.15 -26.68
N CYS A 125 -2.82 18.51 -26.11
CA CYS A 125 -2.02 17.59 -25.29
C CYS A 125 -2.61 17.41 -23.89
N VAL A 126 -2.43 16.21 -23.33
CA VAL A 126 -2.68 15.91 -21.91
C VAL A 126 -1.39 16.09 -21.11
N ALA A 127 -1.51 16.54 -19.85
CA ALA A 127 -0.37 16.66 -18.96
C ALA A 127 0.18 15.27 -18.61
N SER A 128 1.44 15.00 -18.99
CA SER A 128 2.16 13.77 -18.67
C SER A 128 3.08 13.97 -17.48
N LEU A 129 3.03 13.03 -16.53
CA LEU A 129 3.83 13.04 -15.31
C LEU A 129 4.95 12.00 -15.42
N PRO A 130 6.19 12.32 -15.02
CA PRO A 130 7.28 11.35 -14.99
C PRO A 130 6.96 10.15 -14.10
N THR A 131 7.35 8.97 -14.57
CA THR A 131 7.19 7.69 -13.89
C THR A 131 8.55 7.00 -13.74
N ALA A 132 8.68 6.18 -12.71
CA ALA A 132 9.87 5.34 -12.53
C ALA A 132 9.53 4.03 -11.81
N GLU A 133 10.11 2.92 -12.26
CA GLU A 133 10.00 1.62 -11.58
C GLU A 133 11.20 1.40 -10.66
N ARG A 134 10.99 1.23 -9.36
CA ARG A 134 12.05 0.92 -8.38
C ARG A 134 11.53 0.00 -7.29
N GLN A 135 12.34 -1.01 -6.93
CA GLN A 135 12.03 -1.97 -5.86
C GLN A 135 10.63 -2.62 -5.94
N GLY A 136 10.10 -2.84 -7.15
CA GLY A 136 8.77 -3.43 -7.39
C GLY A 136 7.59 -2.46 -7.26
N LEU A 137 7.85 -1.16 -7.10
CA LEU A 137 6.88 -0.09 -7.02
C LEU A 137 6.95 0.80 -8.27
N LEU A 138 5.79 1.29 -8.71
CA LEU A 138 5.68 2.38 -9.66
C LEU A 138 5.66 3.70 -8.89
N PHE A 139 6.61 4.58 -9.18
CA PHE A 139 6.67 5.95 -8.66
C PHE A 139 6.15 6.95 -9.69
N VAL A 140 5.53 8.02 -9.20
CA VAL A 140 5.11 9.20 -9.99
C VAL A 140 5.72 10.44 -9.37
N TYR A 141 6.18 11.37 -10.21
CA TYR A 141 6.67 12.69 -9.81
C TYR A 141 5.64 13.77 -10.18
N PRO A 142 4.95 14.39 -9.20
CA PRO A 142 3.91 15.40 -9.45
C PRO A 142 4.45 16.83 -9.62
N GLY A 143 5.74 17.05 -9.42
CA GLY A 143 6.40 18.35 -9.59
C GLY A 143 6.72 18.66 -11.04
N LYS A 144 7.68 19.56 -11.25
CA LYS A 144 8.16 19.93 -12.59
C LYS A 144 8.82 18.74 -13.29
N PRO A 145 8.34 18.29 -14.47
CA PRO A 145 8.88 17.11 -15.14
C PRO A 145 10.39 17.14 -15.40
N GLU A 146 10.95 18.33 -15.66
CA GLU A 146 12.39 18.55 -15.88
C GLU A 146 13.26 18.34 -14.64
N ASN A 147 12.67 18.36 -13.44
CA ASN A 147 13.38 18.13 -12.18
C ASN A 147 13.43 16.64 -11.83
N ALA A 148 12.46 15.84 -12.29
CA ALA A 148 12.32 14.44 -11.91
C ALA A 148 13.61 13.59 -12.12
N PRO A 149 14.37 13.73 -13.23
CA PRO A 149 15.63 12.99 -13.40
C PRO A 149 16.76 13.38 -12.44
N LYS A 150 16.63 14.53 -11.77
CA LYS A 150 17.64 15.08 -10.84
C LYS A 150 17.29 14.83 -9.38
N VAL A 151 16.06 14.41 -9.08
CA VAL A 151 15.60 14.10 -7.72
C VAL A 151 15.67 12.60 -7.50
N ASN A 152 16.35 12.19 -6.43
CA ASN A 152 16.49 10.79 -6.07
C ASN A 152 15.13 10.17 -5.71
N ILE A 153 14.88 8.96 -6.20
CA ILE A 153 13.71 8.16 -5.81
C ILE A 153 14.00 7.58 -4.42
N PRO A 154 13.12 7.77 -3.42
CA PRO A 154 13.33 7.21 -2.10
C PRO A 154 13.24 5.69 -2.18
N ILE A 155 14.30 5.01 -1.73
CA ILE A 155 14.43 3.56 -1.73
C ILE A 155 14.83 3.09 -0.34
N VAL A 156 14.71 1.78 -0.10
CA VAL A 156 15.21 1.13 1.11
C VAL A 156 16.62 0.61 0.82
N GLU A 157 17.66 1.32 1.22
CA GLU A 157 19.06 1.01 0.88
C GLU A 157 19.49 -0.40 1.29
N PRO A 158 19.16 -0.92 2.49
CA PRO A 158 19.51 -2.30 2.86
C PRO A 158 18.98 -3.39 1.93
N MET A 159 17.97 -3.09 1.12
CA MET A 159 17.40 -4.02 0.13
C MET A 159 18.14 -4.00 -1.21
N VAL A 160 18.98 -3.00 -1.48
CA VAL A 160 19.76 -2.87 -2.73
C VAL A 160 20.99 -3.76 -2.70
N GLU A 161 21.65 -3.87 -1.56
CA GLU A 161 22.94 -4.57 -1.41
C GLU A 161 22.85 -6.08 -1.65
N SER A 162 21.69 -6.69 -1.37
CA SER A 162 21.50 -8.15 -1.53
C SER A 162 20.04 -8.49 -1.85
N PRO A 163 19.55 -8.14 -3.06
CA PRO A 163 18.13 -8.24 -3.40
C PRO A 163 17.59 -9.69 -3.31
N ASP A 164 18.42 -10.68 -3.65
CA ASP A 164 18.03 -12.10 -3.69
C ASP A 164 17.95 -12.77 -2.31
N GLU A 165 18.48 -12.12 -1.27
CA GLU A 165 18.47 -12.66 0.10
C GLU A 165 17.20 -12.29 0.87
N TRP A 166 16.49 -11.26 0.44
CA TRP A 166 15.29 -10.77 1.11
C TRP A 166 14.05 -11.54 0.65
N ILE A 167 13.27 -12.03 1.61
CA ILE A 167 11.91 -12.49 1.37
C ILE A 167 10.97 -11.40 1.84
N CYS A 168 10.19 -10.83 0.92
CA CYS A 168 9.31 -9.70 1.22
C CYS A 168 7.86 -10.14 1.28
N LEU A 169 7.21 -9.86 2.40
CA LEU A 169 5.75 -9.84 2.48
C LEU A 169 5.29 -8.41 2.27
N ASN A 170 4.73 -8.13 1.09
CA ASN A 170 4.21 -6.81 0.74
C ASN A 170 2.71 -6.77 0.94
N THR A 171 2.16 -5.59 1.25
CA THR A 171 0.75 -5.29 1.10
C THR A 171 0.57 -3.77 0.91
N PHE A 172 -0.64 -3.35 0.56
CA PHE A 172 -1.01 -1.94 0.58
C PHE A 172 -2.44 -1.80 1.08
N ARG A 173 -2.83 -0.58 1.47
CA ARG A 173 -4.23 -0.25 1.73
C ARG A 173 -4.47 1.24 1.57
N ASP A 174 -5.62 1.61 1.04
CA ASP A 174 -6.11 2.98 1.14
C ASP A 174 -6.73 3.17 2.54
N LEU A 175 -6.17 4.12 3.29
CA LEU A 175 -6.52 4.41 4.67
C LEU A 175 -7.31 5.74 4.71
N PRO A 176 -8.39 5.81 5.49
CA PRO A 176 -9.26 7.00 5.58
C PRO A 176 -8.70 8.00 6.60
N TYR A 177 -7.42 8.30 6.52
CA TYR A 177 -6.74 9.33 7.31
C TYR A 177 -5.46 9.78 6.61
N ASP A 178 -4.92 10.91 7.06
CA ASP A 178 -3.75 11.55 6.46
C ASP A 178 -2.50 10.65 6.47
N ALA A 179 -1.64 10.83 5.46
CA ALA A 179 -0.34 10.17 5.38
C ALA A 179 0.55 10.45 6.61
N LEU A 180 0.47 11.66 7.18
CA LEU A 180 1.17 12.01 8.41
C LEU A 180 0.66 11.22 9.62
N THR A 181 -0.64 10.91 9.67
CA THR A 181 -1.25 10.13 10.75
C THR A 181 -0.75 8.69 10.74
N VAL A 182 -0.63 8.05 9.56
CA VAL A 182 -0.03 6.71 9.48
C VAL A 182 1.47 6.74 9.80
N LEU A 183 2.22 7.75 9.32
CA LEU A 183 3.66 7.89 9.62
C LEU A 183 3.91 8.03 11.13
N GLU A 184 3.11 8.84 11.80
CA GLU A 184 3.13 8.99 13.27
C GLU A 184 2.91 7.65 13.96
N ASN A 185 1.87 6.91 13.56
CA ASN A 185 1.54 5.62 14.14
C ASN A 185 2.65 4.59 13.97
N VAL A 186 3.27 4.51 12.78
CA VAL A 186 4.35 3.53 12.54
C VAL A 186 5.65 3.92 13.24
N LEU A 187 5.90 5.21 13.49
CA LEU A 187 7.06 5.68 14.25
C LEU A 187 6.93 5.47 15.77
N ASP A 188 5.69 5.30 16.27
CA ASP A 188 5.43 4.99 17.68
C ASP A 188 5.51 3.49 17.94
N ALA A 189 6.62 3.00 18.49
CA ALA A 189 6.74 1.58 18.84
C ALA A 189 5.92 1.16 20.07
N SER A 190 5.43 2.11 20.88
CA SER A 190 4.82 1.85 22.19
C SER A 190 3.39 1.29 22.09
N HIS A 191 2.66 1.59 21.02
CA HIS A 191 1.30 1.09 20.82
C HIS A 191 1.27 -0.41 20.47
N VAL A 192 2.33 -0.96 19.87
CA VAL A 192 2.35 -2.31 19.27
C VAL A 192 1.92 -3.41 20.25
N PRO A 193 2.41 -3.48 21.51
CA PRO A 193 1.96 -4.49 22.48
C PRO A 193 0.46 -4.44 22.80
N PHE A 194 -0.17 -3.26 22.70
CA PHE A 194 -1.54 -3.02 23.12
C PHE A 194 -2.53 -3.06 21.94
N THR A 195 -2.29 -2.25 20.91
CA THR A 195 -3.18 -2.16 19.75
C THR A 195 -3.25 -3.48 18.99
N HIS A 196 -2.09 -4.10 18.80
CA HIS A 196 -1.94 -5.37 18.10
C HIS A 196 -1.88 -6.57 19.05
N HIS A 197 -2.49 -6.44 20.24
CA HIS A 197 -2.53 -7.53 21.19
C HIS A 197 -3.24 -8.76 20.61
N ARG A 198 -2.56 -9.93 20.67
CA ARG A 198 -3.00 -11.23 20.11
C ARG A 198 -2.95 -11.30 18.57
N SER A 199 -2.45 -10.27 17.89
CA SER A 199 -2.03 -10.35 16.48
C SER A 199 -0.50 -10.40 16.41
N VAL A 200 0.18 -9.27 16.21
CA VAL A 200 1.66 -9.20 16.16
C VAL A 200 2.28 -8.79 17.50
N GLY A 201 1.48 -8.27 18.43
CA GLY A 201 1.88 -7.79 19.74
C GLY A 201 1.35 -8.61 20.91
N ASN A 202 1.97 -8.43 22.07
CA ASN A 202 1.51 -8.98 23.34
C ASN A 202 1.72 -7.95 24.45
N ARG A 203 0.65 -7.53 25.15
CA ARG A 203 0.68 -6.51 26.21
C ARG A 203 1.62 -6.87 27.37
N ALA A 204 1.87 -8.17 27.59
CA ALA A 204 2.85 -8.63 28.59
C ALA A 204 4.32 -8.29 28.22
N ASN A 205 4.57 -7.94 26.96
CA ASN A 205 5.89 -7.50 26.49
C ASN A 205 6.06 -5.97 26.55
N ALA A 206 5.08 -5.22 27.05
CA ALA A 206 5.24 -3.79 27.27
C ALA A 206 6.43 -3.52 28.22
N ALA A 207 7.22 -2.53 27.86
CA ALA A 207 8.43 -2.10 28.57
C ALA A 207 8.70 -0.62 28.24
N PRO A 208 9.55 0.07 29.01
CA PRO A 208 10.04 1.39 28.62
C PRO A 208 10.60 1.40 27.19
N VAL A 209 10.30 2.46 26.45
CA VAL A 209 10.77 2.65 25.07
C VAL A 209 11.63 3.92 25.07
N GLU A 210 12.94 3.74 25.04
CA GLU A 210 13.92 4.83 25.09
C GLU A 210 14.42 5.12 23.68
N LEU A 211 13.68 5.95 22.95
CA LEU A 211 14.03 6.37 21.59
C LEU A 211 14.96 7.58 21.61
N GLU A 212 16.01 7.53 20.81
CA GLU A 212 16.95 8.63 20.61
C GLU A 212 17.00 9.04 19.13
N VAL A 213 16.85 10.34 18.87
CA VAL A 213 17.00 10.91 17.53
C VAL A 213 18.46 11.32 17.35
N VAL A 214 19.13 10.74 16.37
CA VAL A 214 20.58 10.94 16.15
C VAL A 214 20.91 11.88 15.00
N GLU A 215 20.00 12.02 14.04
CA GLU A 215 20.14 12.90 12.88
C GLU A 215 18.76 13.44 12.53
N SER A 216 18.64 14.72 12.19
CA SER A 216 17.39 15.33 11.75
C SER A 216 17.68 16.51 10.82
N GLY A 217 16.87 16.67 9.78
CA GLY A 217 16.92 17.81 8.88
C GLY A 217 15.84 17.75 7.80
N LYS A 218 15.94 18.60 6.79
CA LYS A 218 14.92 18.72 5.73
C LYS A 218 14.60 17.39 5.04
N GLN A 219 15.60 16.53 4.82
CA GLN A 219 15.44 15.25 4.11
C GLN A 219 14.92 14.11 5.00
N GLY A 220 14.67 14.37 6.30
CA GLY A 220 14.12 13.40 7.25
C GLY A 220 14.96 13.28 8.52
N PHE A 221 14.88 12.14 9.19
CA PHE A 221 15.61 11.91 10.44
C PHE A 221 15.96 10.44 10.64
N LYS A 222 16.96 10.17 11.49
CA LYS A 222 17.32 8.84 11.96
C LYS A 222 17.24 8.77 13.47
N GLY A 223 16.92 7.59 13.97
CA GLY A 223 16.87 7.34 15.40
C GLY A 223 17.15 5.90 15.76
N ILE A 224 17.43 5.69 17.04
CA ILE A 224 17.86 4.40 17.59
C ILE A 224 17.01 4.09 18.82
N TRP A 225 16.71 2.80 18.99
CA TRP A 225 16.32 2.22 20.27
C TRP A 225 17.30 1.11 20.61
N GLU A 226 18.22 1.40 21.53
CA GLU A 226 19.39 0.54 21.80
C GLU A 226 18.98 -0.82 22.38
N GLU A 227 18.06 -0.83 23.35
CA GLU A 227 17.51 -2.09 23.87
C GLU A 227 16.64 -2.78 22.81
N GLY A 228 15.80 -2.01 22.10
CA GLY A 228 14.89 -2.54 21.11
C GLY A 228 13.74 -3.38 21.71
N PRO A 229 12.89 -3.95 20.83
CA PRO A 229 11.61 -4.52 21.26
C PRO A 229 11.74 -5.84 22.02
N ARG A 230 10.68 -6.14 22.80
CA ARG A 230 10.54 -7.36 23.60
C ARG A 230 11.66 -7.53 24.63
N LYS A 231 12.02 -6.45 25.34
CA LYS A 231 13.05 -6.44 26.39
C LYS A 231 14.40 -6.94 25.87
N GLY A 232 14.85 -6.41 24.73
CA GLY A 232 16.13 -6.80 24.11
C GLY A 232 16.12 -8.06 23.25
N LYS A 233 15.04 -8.86 23.24
CA LYS A 233 15.03 -10.14 22.51
C LYS A 233 15.17 -10.01 20.99
N LEU A 234 14.74 -8.89 20.43
CA LEU A 234 14.86 -8.61 19.00
C LEU A 234 16.10 -7.79 18.63
N GLY A 235 16.90 -7.40 19.62
CA GLY A 235 18.07 -6.55 19.44
C GLY A 235 17.70 -5.09 19.18
N ARG A 236 18.74 -4.27 19.03
CA ARG A 236 18.65 -2.84 18.69
C ARG A 236 17.76 -2.61 17.47
N GLN A 237 16.98 -1.54 17.52
CA GLN A 237 16.18 -1.05 16.40
C GLN A 237 16.76 0.25 15.87
N ASP A 238 17.12 0.28 14.59
CA ASP A 238 17.45 1.51 13.88
C ASP A 238 16.22 1.97 13.10
N THR A 239 15.93 3.26 13.11
CA THR A 239 14.77 3.86 12.45
C THR A 239 15.23 4.95 11.51
N THR A 240 14.73 4.92 10.28
CA THR A 240 14.98 5.97 9.29
C THR A 240 13.65 6.50 8.78
N PHE A 241 13.49 7.81 8.78
CA PHE A 241 12.46 8.54 8.04
C PHE A 241 13.15 9.31 6.92
N ILE A 242 12.71 9.07 5.68
CA ILE A 242 13.10 9.81 4.49
C ILE A 242 11.89 10.61 4.02
N ALA A 243 12.06 11.92 3.98
CA ALA A 243 11.00 12.83 3.59
C ALA A 243 10.56 12.61 2.13
N PRO A 244 9.26 12.77 1.83
CA PRO A 244 8.19 13.10 2.76
C PRO A 244 7.44 11.87 3.32
N ALA A 245 7.66 10.69 2.75
CA ALA A 245 6.67 9.61 2.80
C ALA A 245 7.23 8.24 3.18
N LEU A 246 8.55 8.07 3.33
CA LEU A 246 9.15 6.76 3.58
C LEU A 246 9.67 6.69 5.02
N MET A 247 9.35 5.60 5.72
CA MET A 247 10.04 5.23 6.93
C MET A 247 10.31 3.73 6.98
N TRP A 248 11.34 3.33 7.72
CA TRP A 248 11.50 1.94 8.11
C TRP A 248 12.17 1.76 9.46
N HIS A 249 11.89 0.61 10.05
CA HIS A 249 12.65 0.05 11.17
C HIS A 249 13.52 -1.10 10.69
N ASP A 250 14.76 -1.14 11.14
CA ASP A 250 15.71 -2.21 10.92
C ASP A 250 16.03 -2.90 12.25
N LEU A 251 15.74 -4.20 12.30
CA LEU A 251 15.89 -5.03 13.48
C LEU A 251 16.78 -6.22 13.14
N THR A 252 17.90 -6.34 13.85
CA THR A 252 18.78 -7.51 13.75
C THR A 252 18.67 -8.37 15.01
N SER A 253 17.99 -9.50 14.89
CA SER A 253 17.87 -10.48 15.96
C SER A 253 18.86 -11.63 15.76
N LYS A 254 19.59 -11.98 16.82
CA LYS A 254 20.47 -13.16 16.83
C LYS A 254 19.73 -14.47 16.53
N GLN A 255 18.42 -14.54 16.81
CA GLN A 255 17.61 -15.75 16.64
C GLN A 255 16.84 -15.79 15.31
N PHE A 256 16.31 -14.65 14.86
CA PHE A 256 15.38 -14.58 13.73
C PHE A 256 16.02 -14.03 12.44
N GLY A 257 17.27 -13.57 12.50
CA GLY A 257 17.95 -12.88 11.41
C GLY A 257 17.63 -11.39 11.39
N ARG A 258 17.67 -10.77 10.20
CA ARG A 258 17.40 -9.34 10.02
C ARG A 258 16.00 -9.13 9.44
N THR A 259 15.23 -8.23 10.01
CA THR A 259 13.86 -7.92 9.59
C THR A 259 13.73 -6.42 9.42
N LEU A 260 13.09 -6.01 8.33
CA LEU A 260 12.69 -4.62 8.12
C LEU A 260 11.17 -4.49 8.24
N THR A 261 10.72 -3.38 8.82
CA THR A 261 9.33 -2.92 8.66
C THR A 261 9.39 -1.62 7.89
N VAL A 262 8.92 -1.63 6.65
CA VAL A 262 9.00 -0.48 5.73
C VAL A 262 7.60 0.00 5.42
N VAL A 263 7.39 1.31 5.52
CA VAL A 263 6.15 1.98 5.18
C VAL A 263 6.42 3.13 4.23
N TYR A 264 5.72 3.14 3.09
CA TYR A 264 5.50 4.36 2.32
C TYR A 264 4.07 4.85 2.58
N ALA A 265 3.92 6.12 2.94
CA ALA A 265 2.63 6.77 3.15
C ALA A 265 2.38 7.80 2.05
N THR A 266 1.65 7.40 1.02
CA THR A 266 1.39 8.25 -0.15
C THR A 266 0.11 9.06 0.05
N PRO A 267 0.17 10.40 0.09
CA PRO A 267 -1.03 11.22 0.28
C PRO A 267 -1.95 11.11 -0.94
N ILE A 268 -3.22 10.77 -0.70
CA ILE A 268 -4.25 10.70 -1.74
C ILE A 268 -5.03 12.03 -1.78
N ARG A 269 -5.66 12.39 -0.66
CA ARG A 269 -6.44 13.62 -0.41
C ARG A 269 -6.35 13.96 1.08
N LYS A 270 -6.83 15.13 1.51
CA LYS A 270 -6.98 15.42 2.94
C LYS A 270 -7.87 14.36 3.61
N GLY A 271 -7.34 13.67 4.61
CA GLY A 271 -7.98 12.56 5.30
C GLY A 271 -7.97 11.23 4.53
N GLU A 272 -7.10 11.08 3.53
CA GLU A 272 -6.95 9.84 2.75
C GLU A 272 -5.50 9.62 2.31
N CYS A 273 -4.97 8.42 2.52
CA CYS A 273 -3.65 8.04 2.01
C CYS A 273 -3.59 6.58 1.56
N ARG A 274 -2.60 6.22 0.75
CA ARG A 274 -2.23 4.83 0.51
C ARG A 274 -1.00 4.48 1.34
N VAL A 275 -1.13 3.46 2.18
CA VAL A 275 0.04 2.83 2.81
C VAL A 275 0.57 1.71 1.92
N PHE A 276 1.88 1.67 1.67
CA PHE A 276 2.58 0.49 1.17
C PHE A 276 3.41 -0.09 2.31
N ALA A 277 2.96 -1.19 2.88
CA ALA A 277 3.65 -1.88 3.95
C ALA A 277 4.46 -3.05 3.38
N ARG A 278 5.77 -3.06 3.65
CA ARG A 278 6.67 -4.11 3.21
C ARG A 278 7.39 -4.67 4.44
N PHE A 279 7.42 -5.99 4.52
CA PHE A 279 8.13 -6.71 5.57
C PHE A 279 9.21 -7.59 4.94
N PRO A 280 10.40 -7.03 4.63
CA PRO A 280 11.58 -7.80 4.23
C PRO A 280 12.15 -8.62 5.40
N PHE A 281 12.43 -9.90 5.13
CA PHE A 281 13.09 -10.81 6.06
C PHE A 281 14.35 -11.43 5.44
N LYS A 282 15.49 -11.37 6.14
CA LYS A 282 16.68 -12.19 5.93
C LYS A 282 16.75 -13.22 7.06
N PHE A 283 16.25 -14.42 6.80
CA PHE A 283 16.23 -15.50 7.79
C PHE A 283 17.59 -16.18 7.91
N SER A 284 17.97 -16.55 9.15
CA SER A 284 19.17 -17.35 9.41
C SER A 284 19.05 -18.81 8.91
N SER A 285 17.84 -19.28 8.58
CA SER A 285 17.60 -20.60 8.00
C SER A 285 16.65 -20.52 6.80
N LYS A 286 16.75 -21.48 5.86
CA LYS A 286 15.93 -21.49 4.64
C LYS A 286 14.47 -21.90 4.87
N LEU A 287 14.16 -22.55 6.00
CA LEU A 287 12.85 -23.18 6.24
C LEU A 287 11.69 -22.16 6.37
N PRO A 288 11.77 -21.10 7.20
CA PRO A 288 10.72 -20.08 7.25
C PRO A 288 10.46 -19.42 5.90
N GLY A 289 11.54 -19.17 5.16
CA GLY A 289 11.46 -18.60 3.82
C GLY A 289 10.71 -19.47 2.82
N LEU A 290 10.87 -20.79 2.89
CA LEU A 290 10.14 -21.73 2.05
C LEU A 290 8.62 -21.67 2.32
N PHE A 291 8.21 -21.68 3.59
CA PHE A 291 6.79 -21.59 3.94
C PHE A 291 6.15 -20.27 3.50
N ILE A 292 6.88 -19.16 3.61
CA ILE A 292 6.42 -17.86 3.12
C ILE A 292 6.23 -17.88 1.60
N LYS A 293 7.21 -18.42 0.85
CA LYS A 293 7.13 -18.52 -0.62
C LYS A 293 5.99 -19.43 -1.11
N LEU A 294 5.62 -20.44 -0.32
CA LEU A 294 4.50 -21.34 -0.63
C LEU A 294 3.13 -20.73 -0.26
N THR A 295 3.11 -19.71 0.60
CA THR A 295 1.87 -19.07 1.03
C THR A 295 1.37 -18.12 -0.06
N PRO A 296 0.13 -18.28 -0.57
CA PRO A 296 -0.40 -17.35 -1.56
C PRO A 296 -0.46 -15.91 -1.02
N ARG A 297 -0.02 -14.94 -1.83
CA ARG A 297 0.00 -13.51 -1.45
C ARG A 297 -1.34 -13.00 -0.90
N TRP A 298 -2.46 -13.37 -1.53
CA TRP A 298 -3.79 -12.98 -1.05
C TRP A 298 -4.10 -13.49 0.38
N TYR A 299 -3.53 -14.62 0.77
CA TYR A 299 -3.78 -15.21 2.09
C TYR A 299 -3.01 -14.46 3.18
N SER A 300 -1.74 -14.11 2.93
CA SER A 300 -0.97 -13.24 3.85
C SER A 300 -1.61 -11.86 3.98
N HIS A 301 -2.16 -11.32 2.87
CA HIS A 301 -2.85 -10.04 2.87
C HIS A 301 -4.03 -9.98 3.85
N ILE A 302 -4.77 -11.07 4.08
CA ILE A 302 -5.87 -11.10 5.07
C ILE A 302 -5.34 -10.76 6.48
N GLY A 303 -4.21 -11.36 6.85
CA GLY A 303 -3.53 -11.11 8.12
C GLY A 303 -2.99 -9.68 8.21
N GLN A 304 -2.26 -9.23 7.18
CA GLN A 304 -1.63 -7.91 7.17
C GLN A 304 -2.67 -6.77 7.16
N ASN A 305 -3.76 -6.91 6.41
CA ASN A 305 -4.87 -5.94 6.46
C ASN A 305 -5.54 -5.94 7.84
N SER A 306 -5.69 -7.09 8.49
CA SER A 306 -6.22 -7.14 9.86
C SER A 306 -5.37 -6.34 10.85
N VAL A 307 -4.04 -6.26 10.65
CA VAL A 307 -3.15 -5.45 11.50
C VAL A 307 -3.41 -3.97 11.27
N LEU A 308 -3.50 -3.50 10.02
CA LEU A 308 -3.82 -2.10 9.72
C LEU A 308 -5.22 -1.69 10.24
N GLU A 309 -6.16 -2.61 10.24
CA GLU A 309 -7.51 -2.40 10.79
C GLU A 309 -7.53 -2.29 12.32
N ASP A 310 -6.54 -2.84 13.01
CA ASP A 310 -6.44 -2.68 14.46
C ASP A 310 -6.26 -1.19 14.80
N ASP A 311 -5.57 -0.39 13.99
CA ASP A 311 -5.36 1.05 14.23
C ASP A 311 -6.46 1.96 13.67
N GLN A 312 -6.96 1.58 12.50
CA GLN A 312 -7.67 2.49 11.60
C GLN A 312 -8.82 3.27 12.23
N ILE A 313 -9.65 2.62 13.04
CA ILE A 313 -10.83 3.28 13.61
C ILE A 313 -10.41 4.45 14.50
N PHE A 314 -9.49 4.23 15.45
CA PHE A 314 -9.17 5.30 16.39
C PHE A 314 -8.26 6.36 15.76
N LEU A 315 -7.38 6.00 14.81
CA LEU A 315 -6.55 6.98 14.09
C LEU A 315 -7.41 7.94 13.26
N HIS A 316 -8.48 7.44 12.63
CA HIS A 316 -9.47 8.25 11.91
C HIS A 316 -10.15 9.30 12.82
N TYR A 317 -10.44 8.96 14.08
CA TYR A 317 -10.96 9.93 15.05
C TYR A 317 -9.87 10.85 15.61
N GLN A 318 -8.68 10.31 15.89
CA GLN A 318 -7.56 11.05 16.47
C GLN A 318 -7.17 12.25 15.62
N GLU A 319 -7.03 12.10 14.30
CA GLU A 319 -6.67 13.22 13.42
C GLU A 319 -7.73 14.33 13.40
N ARG A 320 -9.01 13.98 13.52
CA ARG A 320 -10.12 14.94 13.58
C ARG A 320 -10.14 15.68 14.91
N TYR A 321 -9.84 14.99 16.00
CA TYR A 321 -9.68 15.63 17.31
C TYR A 321 -8.45 16.55 17.33
N LEU A 322 -7.37 16.17 16.65
CA LEU A 322 -6.20 17.02 16.47
C LEU A 322 -6.54 18.26 15.64
N GLU A 323 -7.24 18.10 14.51
CA GLU A 323 -7.70 19.22 13.69
C GLU A 323 -8.57 20.19 14.49
N ALA A 324 -9.54 19.68 15.25
CA ALA A 324 -10.39 20.50 16.13
C ALA A 324 -9.60 21.24 17.23
N LYS A 325 -8.42 20.75 17.61
CA LYS A 325 -7.48 21.41 18.53
C LYS A 325 -6.46 22.32 17.82
N GLY A 326 -6.65 22.59 16.53
CA GLY A 326 -5.82 23.52 15.75
C GLY A 326 -4.67 22.87 14.97
N GLY A 327 -4.76 21.56 14.70
CA GLY A 327 -3.88 20.84 13.77
C GLY A 327 -2.41 20.72 14.20
N SER A 328 -1.53 20.50 13.22
CA SER A 328 -0.09 20.25 13.46
C SER A 328 0.62 21.39 14.19
N VAL A 329 0.22 22.64 13.94
CA VAL A 329 0.80 23.83 14.60
C VAL A 329 0.55 23.81 16.11
N ASN A 330 -0.59 23.27 16.54
CA ASN A 330 -0.95 23.16 17.96
C ASN A 330 -0.70 21.77 18.55
N TYR A 331 0.05 20.91 17.85
CA TYR A 331 0.22 19.51 18.22
C TYR A 331 0.72 19.33 19.67
N ALA A 332 1.74 20.09 20.10
CA ALA A 332 2.28 20.03 21.46
C ALA A 332 1.30 20.48 22.57
N LYS A 333 0.25 21.24 22.22
CA LYS A 333 -0.84 21.59 23.13
C LYS A 333 -1.98 20.56 23.08
N ALA A 334 -2.17 19.94 21.91
CA ALA A 334 -3.24 18.99 21.66
C ALA A 334 -2.96 17.61 22.28
N CYS A 335 -1.70 17.19 22.25
CA CYS A 335 -1.19 15.90 22.70
C CYS A 335 -0.22 16.08 23.87
N TYR A 336 -0.31 15.19 24.86
CA TYR A 336 0.65 15.11 25.97
C TYR A 336 1.61 13.95 25.71
N LEU A 337 2.87 14.27 25.44
CA LEU A 337 3.93 13.33 25.05
C LEU A 337 5.07 13.33 26.08
N PRO A 338 4.89 12.70 27.25
CA PRO A 338 5.78 12.89 28.39
C PRO A 338 7.04 12.01 28.37
N THR A 339 7.14 11.04 27.47
CA THR A 339 8.18 10.01 27.54
C THR A 339 9.10 10.00 26.34
N ARG A 340 10.25 9.33 26.47
CA ARG A 340 11.16 9.09 25.34
C ARG A 340 10.56 8.21 24.25
N ALA A 341 9.48 7.48 24.52
CA ALA A 341 8.74 6.72 23.52
C ALA A 341 8.15 7.63 22.43
N ASP A 342 7.90 8.89 22.76
CA ASP A 342 7.25 9.86 21.90
C ASP A 342 8.24 10.66 21.03
N SER A 343 9.55 10.37 21.14
CA SER A 343 10.62 11.18 20.52
C SER A 343 10.51 11.23 19.00
N PHE A 344 10.22 10.10 18.34
CA PHE A 344 10.11 10.06 16.87
C PHE A 344 8.84 10.74 16.35
N VAL A 345 7.72 10.60 17.06
CA VAL A 345 6.48 11.33 16.77
C VAL A 345 6.71 12.84 16.88
N SER A 346 7.38 13.27 17.95
CA SER A 346 7.73 14.67 18.18
C SER A 346 8.64 15.20 17.08
N SER A 347 9.65 14.42 16.65
CA SER A 347 10.53 14.78 15.55
C SER A 347 9.80 14.90 14.22
N LEU A 348 8.88 13.99 13.89
CA LEU A 348 8.06 14.09 12.68
C LEU A 348 7.23 15.38 12.70
N ARG A 349 6.54 15.69 13.79
CA ARG A 349 5.69 16.89 13.89
C ARG A 349 6.51 18.18 13.90
N LYS A 350 7.69 18.17 14.52
CA LYS A 350 8.65 19.27 14.41
C LYS A 350 9.08 19.46 12.95
N TRP A 351 9.44 18.40 12.25
CA TRP A 351 9.82 18.44 10.83
C TRP A 351 8.68 19.00 9.95
N VAL A 352 7.44 18.55 10.15
CA VAL A 352 6.26 19.06 9.41
C VAL A 352 6.11 20.57 9.60
N ASN A 353 6.22 21.05 10.85
CA ASN A 353 6.04 22.46 11.16
C ASN A 353 7.24 23.33 10.73
N GLU A 354 8.46 22.82 10.88
CA GLU A 354 9.71 23.53 10.54
C GLU A 354 9.86 23.76 9.03
N TYR A 355 9.43 22.78 8.22
CA TYR A 355 9.56 22.84 6.76
C TYR A 355 8.23 23.06 6.04
N GLU A 356 7.16 23.44 6.74
CA GLU A 356 5.81 23.61 6.19
C GLU A 356 5.36 22.42 5.31
N ALA A 357 5.66 21.21 5.76
CA ALA A 357 5.60 19.99 4.94
C ALA A 357 4.23 19.29 4.98
N ASP A 358 3.17 19.97 5.42
CA ASP A 358 1.80 19.45 5.31
C ASP A 358 1.46 19.24 3.82
N PRO A 359 1.05 18.03 3.38
CA PRO A 359 0.67 17.79 2.00
C PRO A 359 -0.58 18.58 1.54
N PHE A 360 -1.44 19.00 2.47
CA PHE A 360 -2.72 19.64 2.18
C PHE A 360 -2.93 20.88 3.08
N PRO A 361 -2.07 21.91 2.96
CA PRO A 361 -2.12 23.06 3.85
C PRO A 361 -3.43 23.84 3.67
N GLY A 362 -4.16 24.03 4.77
CA GLY A 362 -5.41 24.79 4.77
C GLY A 362 -6.67 24.02 4.34
N GLU A 363 -6.54 22.74 3.94
CA GLU A 363 -7.69 21.87 3.72
C GLU A 363 -8.21 21.27 5.03
N SER A 364 -9.52 21.02 5.11
CA SER A 364 -10.17 20.45 6.29
C SER A 364 -10.61 19.01 6.07
N LEU A 365 -10.59 18.20 7.13
CA LEU A 365 -11.05 16.82 7.11
C LEU A 365 -12.56 16.73 6.90
N SER A 366 -12.99 15.69 6.19
CA SER A 366 -14.40 15.33 6.08
C SER A 366 -14.97 14.85 7.43
N PRO A 367 -16.30 14.92 7.64
CA PRO A 367 -16.94 14.34 8.82
C PRO A 367 -16.54 12.87 9.05
N PRO A 368 -16.58 12.38 10.30
CA PRO A 368 -16.24 10.99 10.60
C PRO A 368 -17.06 9.98 9.78
N LEU A 369 -16.38 8.95 9.28
CA LEU A 369 -16.98 7.86 8.55
C LEU A 369 -17.54 6.79 9.50
N SER A 370 -18.55 6.06 9.04
CA SER A 370 -19.10 4.93 9.80
C SER A 370 -18.07 3.79 9.92
N THR A 371 -18.17 3.01 10.99
CA THR A 371 -17.31 1.82 11.18
C THR A 371 -17.40 0.84 10.02
N GLU A 372 -18.54 0.74 9.35
CA GLU A 372 -18.70 -0.11 8.16
C GLU A 372 -17.79 0.35 7.01
N ILE A 373 -17.76 1.65 6.72
CA ILE A 373 -16.88 2.22 5.69
C ILE A 373 -15.41 2.06 6.09
N LEU A 374 -15.08 2.31 7.37
CA LEU A 374 -13.72 2.13 7.88
C LEU A 374 -13.26 0.67 7.80
N LEU A 375 -14.17 -0.30 7.92
CA LEU A 375 -13.82 -1.72 7.81
C LEU A 375 -14.03 -2.29 6.40
N ASP A 376 -14.33 -1.46 5.41
CA ASP A 376 -14.40 -1.89 4.02
C ASP A 376 -12.98 -2.23 3.52
N ARG A 377 -12.74 -3.51 3.26
CA ARG A 377 -11.49 -4.01 2.68
C ARG A 377 -11.60 -4.15 1.17
N TYR A 378 -12.81 -4.28 0.65
CA TYR A 378 -13.02 -4.54 -0.77
C TYR A 378 -12.55 -3.36 -1.62
N HIS A 379 -13.04 -2.15 -1.31
CA HIS A 379 -12.70 -0.94 -2.06
C HIS A 379 -11.34 -0.35 -1.64
N SER A 380 -10.91 -0.58 -0.39
CA SER A 380 -9.62 -0.07 0.10
C SER A 380 -8.42 -0.93 -0.33
N HIS A 381 -8.64 -2.17 -0.79
CA HIS A 381 -7.56 -3.12 -1.10
C HIS A 381 -7.95 -4.16 -2.16
N THR A 382 -8.94 -5.02 -1.89
CA THR A 382 -9.18 -6.26 -2.65
C THR A 382 -9.36 -6.04 -4.14
N VAL A 383 -10.16 -5.05 -4.54
CA VAL A 383 -10.42 -4.75 -5.96
C VAL A 383 -9.20 -4.16 -6.68
N LYS A 384 -8.29 -3.54 -5.91
CA LYS A 384 -7.06 -2.89 -6.40
C LYS A 384 -5.84 -3.82 -6.38
N CYS A 385 -5.94 -4.98 -5.72
CA CYS A 385 -4.89 -5.98 -5.64
C CYS A 385 -5.19 -7.16 -6.58
N ALA A 386 -4.31 -7.43 -7.54
CA ALA A 386 -4.48 -8.48 -8.53
C ALA A 386 -4.57 -9.89 -7.89
N SER A 387 -3.79 -10.14 -6.83
CA SER A 387 -3.83 -11.43 -6.11
C SER A 387 -5.15 -11.61 -5.36
N CYS A 388 -5.61 -10.59 -4.62
CA CYS A 388 -6.83 -10.68 -3.82
C CYS A 388 -8.10 -10.71 -4.67
N SER A 389 -8.18 -9.89 -5.74
CA SER A 389 -9.33 -9.88 -6.67
C SER A 389 -9.48 -11.21 -7.42
N LYS A 390 -8.36 -11.79 -7.90
CA LYS A 390 -8.35 -13.12 -8.53
C LYS A 390 -8.72 -14.21 -7.54
N ALA A 391 -8.19 -14.16 -6.32
CA ALA A 391 -8.55 -15.10 -5.25
C ALA A 391 -10.03 -15.03 -4.90
N LEU A 392 -10.61 -13.83 -4.77
CA LEU A 392 -12.03 -13.64 -4.52
C LEU A 392 -12.88 -14.29 -5.64
N THR A 393 -12.52 -14.06 -6.89
CA THR A 393 -13.20 -14.66 -8.05
C THR A 393 -13.13 -16.18 -8.02
N ASN A 394 -11.94 -16.74 -7.74
CA ASN A 394 -11.75 -18.18 -7.65
C ASN A 394 -12.50 -18.81 -6.46
N ILE A 395 -12.45 -18.18 -5.28
CA ILE A 395 -13.18 -18.62 -4.09
C ILE A 395 -14.69 -18.68 -4.39
N LYS A 396 -15.24 -17.64 -5.03
CA LYS A 396 -16.66 -17.63 -5.44
C LYS A 396 -16.98 -18.77 -6.39
N ARG A 397 -16.17 -18.98 -7.44
CA ARG A 397 -16.37 -20.07 -8.41
C ARG A 397 -16.31 -21.45 -7.75
N ILE A 398 -15.29 -21.70 -6.94
CA ILE A 398 -15.11 -22.98 -6.22
C ILE A 398 -16.25 -23.19 -5.23
N ARG A 399 -16.64 -22.16 -4.48
CA ARG A 399 -17.76 -22.24 -3.52
C ARG A 399 -19.06 -22.60 -4.21
N TRP A 400 -19.38 -21.96 -5.34
CA TRP A 400 -20.55 -22.33 -6.15
C TRP A 400 -20.45 -23.76 -6.69
N GLY A 401 -19.29 -24.16 -7.22
CA GLY A 401 -19.06 -25.52 -7.72
C GLY A 401 -19.26 -26.59 -6.65
N ILE A 402 -18.72 -26.39 -5.44
CA ILE A 402 -18.89 -27.31 -4.30
C ILE A 402 -20.36 -27.38 -3.87
N GLY A 403 -21.07 -26.24 -3.84
CA GLY A 403 -22.50 -26.21 -3.53
C GLY A 403 -23.33 -27.03 -4.51
N ILE A 404 -23.09 -26.85 -5.82
CA ILE A 404 -23.77 -27.60 -6.88
C ILE A 404 -23.43 -29.09 -6.81
N ALA A 405 -22.14 -29.43 -6.70
CA ALA A 405 -21.70 -30.83 -6.61
C ALA A 405 -22.28 -31.54 -5.37
N GLY A 406 -22.32 -30.85 -4.22
CA GLY A 406 -22.94 -31.36 -3.00
C GLY A 406 -24.44 -31.60 -3.18
N ALA A 407 -25.17 -30.68 -3.81
CA ALA A 407 -26.59 -30.85 -4.09
C ALA A 407 -26.86 -32.02 -5.04
N ILE A 408 -26.06 -32.16 -6.10
CA ILE A 408 -26.15 -33.29 -7.04
C ILE A 408 -25.88 -34.62 -6.32
N ALA A 409 -24.83 -34.69 -5.51
CA ALA A 409 -24.50 -35.91 -4.74
C ALA A 409 -25.61 -36.27 -3.74
N TRP A 410 -26.22 -35.27 -3.11
CA TRP A 410 -27.35 -35.46 -2.19
C TRP A 410 -28.62 -35.96 -2.90
N LEU A 411 -28.86 -35.55 -4.16
CA LEU A 411 -30.00 -36.00 -4.95
C LEU A 411 -29.79 -37.38 -5.60
N ILE A 412 -28.63 -37.60 -6.23
CA ILE A 412 -28.39 -38.79 -7.08
C ILE A 412 -28.02 -40.03 -6.27
N LEU A 413 -27.15 -39.89 -5.24
CA LEU A 413 -26.64 -41.06 -4.52
C LEU A 413 -27.74 -41.84 -3.76
N PRO A 414 -28.76 -41.22 -3.16
CA PRO A 414 -29.89 -41.96 -2.59
C PRO A 414 -30.72 -42.70 -3.65
N ILE A 415 -30.92 -42.09 -4.82
CA ILE A 415 -31.62 -42.74 -5.94
C ILE A 415 -30.83 -43.98 -6.39
N LEU A 416 -29.51 -43.86 -6.53
CA LEU A 416 -28.64 -45.01 -6.86
C LEU A 416 -28.64 -46.08 -5.77
N ALA A 417 -28.73 -45.68 -4.50
CA ALA A 417 -28.84 -46.63 -3.39
C ALA A 417 -30.15 -47.43 -3.46
N LEU A 418 -31.25 -46.82 -3.89
CA LEU A 418 -32.53 -47.50 -4.11
C LEU A 418 -32.48 -48.46 -5.31
N THR A 419 -31.68 -48.17 -6.34
CA THR A 419 -31.57 -49.04 -7.52
C THR A 419 -30.59 -50.19 -7.32
N PHE A 420 -29.53 -50.01 -6.54
CA PHE A 420 -28.46 -51.00 -6.34
C PHE A 420 -28.44 -51.50 -4.89
N SER A 421 -29.30 -52.48 -4.58
CA SER A 421 -29.52 -53.03 -3.22
C SER A 421 -28.24 -53.50 -2.53
N ASN A 422 -27.29 -54.08 -3.27
CA ASN A 422 -26.04 -54.62 -2.72
C ASN A 422 -25.05 -53.53 -2.25
N SER A 423 -25.28 -52.27 -2.61
CA SER A 423 -24.41 -51.13 -2.25
C SER A 423 -25.15 -49.99 -1.55
N ALA A 424 -26.42 -50.20 -1.19
CA ALA A 424 -27.30 -49.15 -0.66
C ALA A 424 -26.74 -48.47 0.60
N ILE A 425 -26.20 -49.26 1.55
CA ILE A 425 -25.61 -48.74 2.79
C ILE A 425 -24.38 -47.87 2.47
N LEU A 426 -23.47 -48.37 1.62
CA LEU A 426 -22.25 -47.64 1.26
C LEU A 426 -22.57 -46.32 0.53
N LEU A 427 -23.48 -46.36 -0.46
CA LEU A 427 -23.88 -45.17 -1.22
C LEU A 427 -24.58 -44.12 -0.32
N THR A 428 -25.35 -44.56 0.66
CA THR A 428 -26.00 -43.68 1.65
C THR A 428 -24.97 -43.01 2.57
N ILE A 429 -23.99 -43.78 3.06
CA ILE A 429 -22.87 -43.26 3.86
C ILE A 429 -22.07 -42.25 3.03
N MET A 430 -21.71 -42.60 1.79
CA MET A 430 -20.98 -41.71 0.89
C MET A 430 -21.74 -40.41 0.64
N SER A 431 -23.05 -40.48 0.39
CA SER A 431 -23.89 -39.29 0.19
C SER A 431 -23.85 -38.36 1.40
N SER A 432 -23.99 -38.93 2.61
CA SER A 432 -23.98 -38.17 3.86
C SER A 432 -22.62 -37.51 4.10
N VAL A 433 -21.52 -38.27 3.95
CA VAL A 433 -20.15 -37.77 4.13
C VAL A 433 -19.81 -36.70 3.10
N LEU A 434 -20.10 -36.92 1.81
CA LEU A 434 -19.83 -35.94 0.76
C LEU A 434 -20.62 -34.65 0.97
N THR A 435 -21.88 -34.75 1.38
CA THR A 435 -22.72 -33.57 1.68
C THR A 435 -22.16 -32.78 2.87
N LEU A 436 -21.72 -33.46 3.94
CA LEU A 436 -21.09 -32.83 5.10
C LEU A 436 -19.76 -32.16 4.75
N LEU A 437 -18.91 -32.83 3.97
CA LEU A 437 -17.64 -32.28 3.52
C LEU A 437 -17.86 -31.07 2.59
N ALA A 438 -18.79 -31.17 1.65
CA ALA A 438 -19.17 -30.08 0.75
C ALA A 438 -19.73 -28.88 1.54
N GLY A 439 -20.64 -29.12 2.49
CA GLY A 439 -21.19 -28.09 3.37
C GLY A 439 -20.11 -27.40 4.21
N SER A 440 -19.20 -28.17 4.81
CA SER A 440 -18.08 -27.66 5.60
C SER A 440 -17.13 -26.81 4.76
N ALA A 441 -16.76 -27.28 3.57
CA ALA A 441 -15.92 -26.55 2.63
C ALA A 441 -16.61 -25.27 2.13
N TRP A 442 -17.92 -25.34 1.83
CA TRP A 442 -18.72 -24.19 1.40
C TRP A 442 -18.78 -23.09 2.47
N LEU A 443 -18.98 -23.48 3.74
CA LEU A 443 -18.98 -22.56 4.88
C LEU A 443 -17.60 -21.93 5.11
N TRP A 444 -16.54 -22.74 5.02
CA TRP A 444 -15.16 -22.26 5.17
C TRP A 444 -14.78 -21.27 4.06
N LEU A 445 -15.08 -21.59 2.80
CA LEU A 445 -14.88 -20.67 1.67
C LEU A 445 -15.70 -19.38 1.84
N GLY A 446 -16.91 -19.47 2.38
CA GLY A 446 -17.73 -18.29 2.68
C GLY A 446 -17.13 -17.39 3.75
N LYS A 447 -16.42 -17.96 4.73
CA LYS A 447 -15.66 -17.18 5.70
C LYS A 447 -14.47 -16.46 5.04
N LEU A 448 -13.72 -17.14 4.19
CA LEU A 448 -12.61 -16.53 3.44
C LEU A 448 -13.09 -15.43 2.49
N GLU A 449 -14.19 -15.66 1.78
CA GLU A 449 -14.82 -14.67 0.91
C GLU A 449 -15.16 -13.40 1.71
N ARG A 450 -15.80 -13.54 2.87
CA ARG A 450 -16.14 -12.40 3.75
C ARG A 450 -14.89 -11.66 4.24
N GLN A 451 -13.78 -12.36 4.47
CA GLN A 451 -12.49 -11.77 4.82
C GLN A 451 -11.80 -11.06 3.65
N LEU A 452 -12.30 -11.16 2.41
CA LEU A 452 -11.84 -10.30 1.32
C LEU A 452 -12.74 -9.07 1.15
N TYR A 453 -13.92 -9.05 1.78
CA TYR A 453 -14.82 -7.90 1.74
C TYR A 453 -14.62 -6.93 2.91
N ARG A 454 -14.47 -7.43 4.13
CA ARG A 454 -14.53 -6.55 5.31
C ARG A 454 -13.66 -7.00 6.48
N GLY A 455 -13.22 -6.00 7.24
CA GLY A 455 -12.52 -6.13 8.50
C GLY A 455 -13.34 -6.77 9.62
N ARG A 456 -12.68 -6.99 10.76
CA ARG A 456 -13.34 -7.50 11.97
C ARG A 456 -13.98 -6.32 12.70
N SER A 457 -15.24 -6.47 13.08
CA SER A 457 -15.93 -5.45 13.90
C SER A 457 -15.36 -5.32 15.31
N VAL A 458 -14.86 -6.44 15.86
CA VAL A 458 -14.22 -6.47 17.19
C VAL A 458 -12.75 -6.85 17.00
N PRO A 459 -11.80 -5.95 17.31
CA PRO A 459 -10.38 -6.25 17.22
C PRO A 459 -9.97 -7.24 18.31
N LEU A 460 -8.91 -8.01 18.07
CA LEU A 460 -8.51 -9.10 18.97
C LEU A 460 -8.14 -8.61 20.37
N ARG A 461 -7.60 -7.39 20.49
CA ARG A 461 -7.26 -6.74 21.75
C ARG A 461 -8.46 -6.52 22.69
N ASN A 462 -9.68 -6.50 22.16
CA ASN A 462 -10.92 -6.26 22.91
C ASN A 462 -11.63 -7.56 23.31
N LEU A 463 -11.17 -8.72 22.82
CA LEU A 463 -11.74 -10.00 23.22
C LEU A 463 -11.32 -10.34 24.65
N PRO A 464 -12.20 -10.98 25.45
CA PRO A 464 -11.87 -11.38 26.80
C PRO A 464 -10.62 -12.27 26.82
N GLU A 465 -9.85 -12.16 27.89
CA GLU A 465 -8.72 -13.05 28.17
C GLU A 465 -9.24 -14.48 28.22
N LYS A 466 -8.55 -15.41 27.55
CA LYS A 466 -8.82 -16.83 27.75
C LYS A 466 -8.44 -17.13 29.20
N LYS A 467 -9.40 -17.56 30.03
CA LYS A 467 -9.07 -18.13 31.34
C LYS A 467 -8.02 -19.22 31.10
N ARG A 468 -6.86 -19.10 31.74
CA ARG A 468 -5.92 -20.21 31.82
C ARG A 468 -6.62 -21.26 32.67
N GLU A 469 -7.09 -22.33 32.04
CA GLU A 469 -7.42 -23.58 32.74
C GLU A 469 -6.14 -24.26 33.18
#